data_AF-A0A366DD33-F1
#
_entry.id   AF-A0A366DD33-F1
#
_cell.length_a   1.000
_cell.length_b   1.000
_cell.length_c   1.000
_cell.angle_alpha   90.00
_cell.angle_beta   90.00
_cell.angle_gamma   90.00
#
_symmetry.space_group_name_H-M   'P 1'
#
loop_
_entity.id
_entity.type
_entity.pdbx_description
1 polymer ?
#
loop_
_entity_poly.entity_id
_entity_poly.type
_entity_poly.pdbx_seq_one_letter_code
_entity_poly.pdbx_strand_id
1 'polypeptide(L)'
;MYATLDDVRNRYEGEISGQEAEWVTARLADADALLRAMVPALADGPEAVAPLMAQNARRVIVDAVLRVLRNPAGLTEQSVGPFRVRYDTGENYSATVYFTGDELSVFAPPRRRFGVVGVRVGRWIAWP
;
A
#
# COMPACT_ATOMS: atom_id res chain seq x y z
N MET A 1 -9.19 -10.23 7.71
CA MET A 1 -8.05 -10.01 6.80
C MET A 1 -8.60 -9.43 5.52
N TYR A 2 -7.92 -8.46 4.90
CA TYR A 2 -8.41 -7.77 3.69
C TYR A 2 -8.11 -8.51 2.39
N ALA A 3 -7.04 -9.31 2.35
CA ALA A 3 -6.61 -10.12 1.21
C ALA A 3 -6.52 -11.60 1.59
N THR A 4 -6.49 -12.49 0.61
CA THR A 4 -6.31 -13.95 0.79
C THR A 4 -5.22 -14.50 -0.13
N LEU A 5 -4.83 -15.77 0.09
CA LEU A 5 -3.89 -16.46 -0.80
C LEU A 5 -4.41 -16.53 -2.25
N ASP A 6 -5.72 -16.70 -2.44
CA ASP A 6 -6.31 -16.73 -3.78
C ASP A 6 -6.22 -15.36 -4.47
N ASP A 7 -6.31 -14.25 -3.73
CA ASP A 7 -6.10 -12.92 -4.31
C ASP A 7 -4.66 -12.76 -4.84
N VAL A 8 -3.68 -13.35 -4.17
CA VAL A 8 -2.28 -13.37 -4.62
C VAL A 8 -2.12 -14.28 -5.84
N ARG A 9 -2.65 -15.50 -5.79
CA ARG A 9 -2.61 -16.47 -6.91
C ARG A 9 -3.22 -15.89 -8.18
N ASN A 10 -4.35 -15.22 -8.07
CA ASN A 10 -5.05 -14.62 -9.21
C ASN A 10 -4.26 -13.50 -9.90
N ARG A 11 -3.26 -12.91 -9.23
CA ARG A 11 -2.43 -11.82 -9.75
C ARG A 11 -0.98 -12.22 -9.98
N TYR A 12 -0.57 -13.39 -9.50
CA TYR A 12 0.78 -13.88 -9.70
C TYR A 12 0.89 -14.52 -11.08
N GLU A 13 1.97 -14.21 -11.79
CA GLU A 13 2.21 -14.69 -13.16
C GLU A 13 2.73 -16.14 -13.19
N GLY A 14 3.10 -16.70 -12.03
CA GLY A 14 3.63 -18.04 -11.88
C GLY A 14 2.77 -18.95 -10.99
N GLU A 15 3.32 -20.12 -10.65
CA GLU A 15 2.69 -21.06 -9.72
C GLU A 15 3.22 -20.84 -8.30
N ILE A 16 2.33 -20.86 -7.31
CA ILE A 16 2.69 -20.83 -5.88
C ILE A 16 2.58 -22.26 -5.37
N SER A 17 3.73 -22.89 -5.10
CA SER A 17 3.80 -24.24 -4.54
C SER A 17 3.20 -24.30 -3.13
N GLY A 18 2.93 -25.52 -2.63
CA GLY A 18 2.38 -25.71 -1.29
C GLY A 18 3.22 -25.11 -0.17
N GLN A 19 4.56 -25.18 -0.29
CA GLN A 19 5.47 -24.60 0.71
C GLN A 19 5.51 -23.06 0.62
N GLU A 20 5.42 -22.50 -0.59
CA GLU A 20 5.32 -21.04 -0.77
C GLU A 20 3.97 -20.51 -0.30
N ALA A 21 2.89 -21.29 -0.39
CA ALA A 21 1.56 -20.88 0.06
C ALA A 21 1.51 -20.57 1.56
N GLU A 22 2.18 -21.37 2.39
CA GLU A 22 2.30 -21.11 3.83
C GLU A 22 3.07 -19.81 4.10
N TRP A 23 4.20 -19.62 3.40
CA TRP A 23 5.01 -18.41 3.50
C TRP A 23 4.24 -17.15 3.06
N VAL A 24 3.53 -17.21 1.93
CA VAL A 24 2.68 -16.12 1.42
C VAL A 24 1.57 -15.80 2.41
N THR A 25 0.95 -16.82 3.01
CA THR A 25 -0.11 -16.62 4.00
C THR A 25 0.40 -15.90 5.24
N ALA A 26 1.58 -16.27 5.75
CA ALA A 26 2.23 -15.55 6.84
C ALA A 26 2.49 -14.08 6.47
N ARG A 27 2.97 -13.81 5.25
CA ARG A 27 3.23 -12.43 4.80
C ARG A 27 1.97 -11.61 4.59
N LEU A 28 0.88 -12.23 4.17
CA LEU A 28 -0.42 -11.56 4.11
C LEU A 28 -0.91 -11.16 5.51
N ALA A 29 -0.69 -11.99 6.52
CA ALA A 29 -1.06 -11.66 7.90
C ALA A 29 -0.21 -10.49 8.44
N ASP A 30 1.10 -10.50 8.18
CA ASP A 30 2.00 -9.40 8.56
C ASP A 30 1.61 -8.10 7.87
N ALA A 31 1.33 -8.16 6.56
CA ALA A 31 0.88 -7.02 5.76
C ALA A 31 -0.44 -6.43 6.27
N ASP A 32 -1.40 -7.29 6.64
CA ASP A 32 -2.69 -6.89 7.19
C ASP A 32 -2.53 -6.16 8.53
N ALA A 33 -1.72 -6.71 9.43
CA ALA A 33 -1.45 -6.10 10.73
C ALA A 33 -0.73 -4.75 10.58
N LEU A 34 0.27 -4.68 9.71
CA LEU A 34 1.05 -3.48 9.44
C LEU A 34 0.19 -2.38 8.78
N LEU A 35 -0.69 -2.74 7.83
CA LEU A 35 -1.61 -1.78 7.22
C LEU A 35 -2.58 -1.20 8.25
N ARG A 36 -3.15 -2.04 9.12
CA ARG A 36 -4.06 -1.59 10.19
C ARG A 36 -3.37 -0.71 11.22
N ALA A 37 -2.10 -0.97 11.52
CA ALA A 37 -1.30 -0.12 12.41
C ALA A 37 -1.07 1.27 11.81
N MET A 38 -0.83 1.37 10.50
CA MET A 38 -0.59 2.65 9.82
C MET A 38 -1.85 3.40 9.42
N VAL A 39 -2.95 2.69 9.18
CA VAL A 39 -4.23 3.27 8.77
C VAL A 39 -5.29 2.91 9.81
N PRO A 40 -5.47 3.74 10.85
CA PRO A 40 -6.43 3.46 11.94
C PRO A 40 -7.86 3.24 11.46
N ALA A 41 -8.25 3.86 10.34
CA ALA A 41 -9.56 3.67 9.72
C ALA A 41 -9.84 2.24 9.23
N LEU A 42 -8.81 1.38 9.13
CA LEU A 42 -8.93 -0.02 8.73
C LEU A 42 -8.86 -1.00 9.92
N ALA A 43 -8.66 -0.52 11.15
CA ALA A 43 -8.36 -1.35 12.32
C ALA A 43 -9.45 -2.40 12.61
N ASP A 44 -10.72 -2.00 12.52
CA ASP A 44 -11.89 -2.84 12.81
C ASP A 44 -12.15 -3.92 11.75
N GLY A 45 -11.39 -3.91 10.65
CA GLY A 45 -11.43 -4.93 9.62
C GLY A 45 -12.42 -4.64 8.48
N PRO A 46 -12.50 -5.57 7.50
CA PRO A 46 -13.12 -5.32 6.21
C PRO A 46 -14.63 -5.06 6.25
N GLU A 47 -15.33 -5.55 7.28
CA GLU A 47 -16.78 -5.37 7.41
C GLU A 47 -17.16 -4.01 8.01
N ALA A 48 -16.23 -3.35 8.69
CA ALA A 48 -16.46 -2.06 9.34
C ALA A 48 -16.21 -0.85 8.42
N VAL A 49 -15.75 -1.09 7.19
CA VAL A 49 -15.31 -0.04 6.26
C VAL A 49 -16.11 -0.06 4.96
N ALA A 50 -16.09 1.06 4.24
CA ALA A 50 -16.73 1.13 2.93
C ALA A 50 -16.14 0.06 1.97
N PRO A 51 -16.95 -0.59 1.12
CA PRO A 51 -16.48 -1.66 0.23
C PRO A 51 -15.30 -1.25 -0.66
N LEU A 52 -15.30 -0.01 -1.16
CA LEU A 52 -14.20 0.52 -1.96
C LEU A 52 -12.89 0.63 -1.15
N MET A 53 -12.99 0.98 0.13
CA MET A 53 -11.83 1.08 1.03
C MET A 53 -11.26 -0.30 1.34
N ALA A 54 -12.13 -1.30 1.56
CA ALA A 54 -11.73 -2.70 1.68
C ALA A 54 -11.04 -3.24 0.41
N GLN A 55 -11.55 -2.89 -0.78
CA GLN A 55 -10.94 -3.26 -2.05
C GLN A 55 -9.55 -2.61 -2.24
N ASN A 56 -9.40 -1.34 -1.88
CA ASN A 56 -8.11 -0.65 -1.92
C ASN A 56 -7.10 -1.29 -0.95
N ALA A 57 -7.53 -1.62 0.27
CA ALA A 57 -6.70 -2.32 1.25
C ALA A 57 -6.24 -3.69 0.73
N ARG A 58 -7.15 -4.46 0.13
CA ARG A 58 -6.82 -5.72 -0.54
C ARG A 58 -5.77 -5.52 -1.62
N ARG A 59 -5.96 -4.54 -2.50
CA ARG A 59 -5.04 -4.26 -3.61
C ARG A 59 -3.63 -3.97 -3.08
N VAL A 60 -3.51 -3.05 -2.13
CA VAL A 60 -2.24 -2.62 -1.55
C VAL A 60 -1.52 -3.76 -0.84
N ILE A 61 -2.23 -4.58 -0.06
CA ILE A 61 -1.65 -5.76 0.60
C ILE A 61 -1.12 -6.77 -0.43
N VAL A 62 -1.91 -7.10 -1.44
CA VAL A 62 -1.51 -8.07 -2.48
C VAL A 62 -0.29 -7.57 -3.24
N ASP A 63 -0.27 -6.30 -3.63
CA ASP A 63 0.83 -5.72 -4.39
C ASP A 63 2.14 -5.70 -3.56
N ALA A 64 2.05 -5.41 -2.26
CA ALA A 64 3.19 -5.46 -1.36
C ALA A 64 3.72 -6.89 -1.16
N VAL A 65 2.84 -7.88 -0.99
CA VAL A 65 3.26 -9.30 -0.88
C VAL A 65 3.85 -9.81 -2.19
N LEU A 66 3.27 -9.45 -3.34
CA LEU A 66 3.81 -9.81 -4.66
C LEU A 66 5.20 -9.21 -4.88
N ARG A 67 5.47 -8.00 -4.37
CA ARG A 67 6.80 -7.39 -4.43
C ARG A 67 7.84 -8.24 -3.69
N VAL A 68 7.50 -8.72 -2.49
CA VAL A 68 8.39 -9.60 -1.71
C VAL A 68 8.51 -10.98 -2.36
N LEU A 69 7.41 -11.54 -2.88
CA LEU A 69 7.42 -12.85 -3.55
C LEU A 69 8.27 -12.84 -4.83
N ARG A 70 8.22 -11.76 -5.62
CA ARG A 70 9.00 -11.61 -6.86
C ARG A 70 10.48 -11.34 -6.59
N ASN A 71 10.81 -10.76 -5.44
CA ASN A 71 12.18 -10.48 -5.04
C ASN A 71 12.43 -10.82 -3.56
N PRO A 72 12.43 -12.11 -3.21
CA PRO A 72 12.55 -12.54 -1.82
C PRO A 72 13.94 -12.21 -1.24
N ALA A 73 14.96 -12.06 -2.09
CA ALA A 73 16.31 -11.70 -1.70
C ALA A 73 16.56 -10.17 -1.63
N GLY A 74 15.60 -9.33 -2.03
CA GLY A 74 15.76 -7.87 -2.04
C GLY A 74 16.84 -7.36 -3.02
N LEU A 75 17.14 -8.13 -4.06
CA LEU A 75 18.16 -7.79 -5.05
C LEU A 75 17.66 -6.63 -5.94
N THR A 76 18.36 -5.50 -5.90
CA THR A 76 18.01 -4.31 -6.70
C THR A 76 18.78 -4.28 -8.03
N GLU A 77 19.95 -4.92 -8.09
CA GLU A 77 20.78 -5.03 -9.29
C GLU A 77 21.61 -6.32 -9.23
N GLN A 78 21.60 -7.12 -10.30
CA GLN A 78 22.49 -8.28 -10.48
C GLN A 78 23.31 -8.07 -11.75
N SER A 79 24.62 -8.30 -11.65
CA SER A 79 25.58 -7.81 -12.63
C SER A 79 26.74 -8.84 -12.67
N VAL A 80 27.12 -9.37 -13.85
CA VAL A 80 27.93 -10.62 -14.01
C VAL A 80 29.21 -10.44 -14.86
N GLY A 81 30.42 -10.57 -14.24
CA GLY A 81 31.78 -10.08 -14.67
C GLY A 81 32.53 -9.23 -13.58
N PRO A 82 33.30 -8.13 -13.82
CA PRO A 82 34.01 -7.34 -12.77
C PRO A 82 33.08 -6.48 -11.88
N PHE A 83 31.99 -7.06 -11.39
CA PHE A 83 30.84 -6.32 -10.89
C PHE A 83 30.84 -6.14 -9.38
N ARG A 84 30.42 -4.95 -8.97
CA ARG A 84 30.11 -4.60 -7.59
C ARG A 84 28.69 -5.09 -7.29
N VAL A 85 28.57 -5.99 -6.32
CA VAL A 85 27.28 -6.23 -5.66
C VAL A 85 27.09 -5.08 -4.67
N ARG A 86 26.17 -4.15 -4.98
CA ARG A 86 25.71 -3.17 -4.01
C ARG A 86 24.42 -3.68 -3.41
N TYR A 87 24.53 -4.18 -2.19
CA TYR A 87 23.38 -4.33 -1.31
C TYR A 87 22.84 -2.93 -1.01
N ASP A 88 21.56 -2.69 -1.27
CA ASP A 88 20.92 -1.42 -0.90
C ASP A 88 20.90 -1.33 0.63
N THR A 89 21.53 -0.31 1.21
CA THR A 89 21.48 -0.06 2.66
C THR A 89 20.36 0.91 3.03
N GLY A 90 19.41 1.17 2.12
CA GLY A 90 18.21 1.96 2.39
C GLY A 90 17.13 1.21 3.17
N GLU A 91 16.19 1.94 3.78
CA GLU A 91 15.02 1.43 4.53
C GLU A 91 14.13 0.42 3.74
N ASN A 92 14.37 0.26 2.44
CA ASN A 92 13.73 -0.73 1.56
C ASN A 92 14.34 -2.15 1.71
N TYR A 93 15.37 -2.29 2.54
CA TYR A 93 16.09 -3.53 2.76
C TYR A 93 15.47 -4.35 3.88
N SER A 94 14.42 -5.07 3.57
CA SER A 94 14.30 -6.41 4.12
C SER A 94 13.35 -7.21 3.26
N ALA A 95 13.51 -8.52 3.33
CA ALA A 95 12.46 -9.45 2.97
C ALA A 95 11.25 -9.27 3.90
N THR A 96 10.83 -8.06 4.24
CA THR A 96 9.70 -7.69 5.11
C THR A 96 8.73 -6.90 4.26
N VAL A 97 7.44 -7.06 4.54
CA VAL A 97 6.41 -6.29 3.85
C VAL A 97 6.53 -4.82 4.27
N TYR A 98 6.53 -3.91 3.29
CA TYR A 98 6.45 -2.46 3.51
C TYR A 98 5.43 -1.84 2.55
N PHE A 99 4.91 -0.67 2.94
CA PHE A 99 4.04 0.14 2.08
C PHE A 99 4.72 1.47 1.75
N THR A 100 4.61 1.88 0.49
CA THR A 100 5.10 3.16 0.01
C THR A 100 4.14 4.29 0.36
N GLY A 101 4.63 5.54 0.37
CA GLY A 101 3.79 6.71 0.62
C GLY A 101 2.64 6.86 -0.39
N ASP A 102 2.87 6.49 -1.65
CA ASP A 102 1.85 6.53 -2.70
C ASP A 102 0.74 5.49 -2.47
N GLU A 103 1.08 4.29 -2.01
CA GLU A 103 0.10 3.26 -1.65
C GLU A 103 -0.77 3.70 -0.47
N LEU A 104 -0.17 4.33 0.55
CA LEU A 104 -0.89 4.84 1.72
C LEU A 104 -1.72 6.09 1.39
N SER A 105 -1.33 6.86 0.37
CA SER A 105 -2.05 8.08 -0.04
C SER A 105 -3.51 7.81 -0.46
N VAL A 106 -3.80 6.59 -0.89
CA VAL A 106 -5.15 6.13 -1.26
C VAL A 106 -6.11 6.17 -0.07
N PHE A 107 -5.61 6.03 1.15
CA PHE A 107 -6.39 6.09 2.39
C PHE A 107 -6.35 7.45 3.07
N ALA A 108 -5.55 8.39 2.55
CA ALA A 108 -5.47 9.73 3.12
C ALA A 108 -6.81 10.45 2.91
N PRO A 109 -7.31 11.17 3.94
CA PRO A 109 -8.50 11.98 3.78
C PRO A 109 -8.26 13.01 2.66
N PRO A 110 -9.30 13.34 1.86
CA PRO A 110 -9.17 14.31 0.79
C PRO A 110 -8.62 15.61 1.35
N ARG A 111 -7.51 16.10 0.78
CA ARG A 111 -6.87 17.35 1.22
C ARG A 111 -7.89 18.49 1.09
N ARG A 112 -8.48 18.91 2.21
CA ARG A 112 -9.33 20.10 2.26
C ARG A 112 -8.47 21.30 1.85
N ARG A 113 -8.70 21.84 0.66
CA ARG A 113 -8.16 23.15 0.28
C ARG A 113 -8.89 24.19 1.12
N PHE A 114 -8.27 24.65 2.19
CA PHE A 114 -8.72 25.86 2.88
C PHE A 114 -8.45 27.05 1.94
N GLY A 115 -9.42 27.35 1.09
CA GLY A 115 -9.45 28.55 0.26
C GLY A 115 -10.34 29.60 0.90
N VAL A 116 -9.82 30.82 1.05
CA VAL A 116 -10.60 31.99 1.44
C VAL A 116 -11.77 32.12 0.46
N VAL A 117 -12.99 31.92 0.94
CA VAL A 117 -14.20 32.28 0.19
C VAL A 117 -14.20 33.81 0.14
N GLY A 118 -13.79 34.37 -1.00
CA GLY A 118 -13.88 35.81 -1.24
C GLY A 118 -15.36 36.21 -1.22
N VAL A 119 -15.81 36.75 -0.09
CA VAL A 119 -17.13 37.39 0.00
C VAL A 119 -17.07 38.62 -0.90
N ARG A 120 -17.82 38.62 -2.01
CA ARG A 120 -18.06 39.84 -2.77
C ARG A 120 -18.86 40.78 -1.87
N VAL A 121 -18.20 41.80 -1.32
CA VAL A 121 -18.88 42.88 -0.61
C VAL A 121 -19.69 43.64 -1.65
N GLY A 122 -21.03 43.61 -1.53
CA GLY A 122 -21.93 44.37 -2.38
C GLY A 122 -21.63 45.86 -2.27
N ARG A 123 -21.37 46.51 -3.41
CA ARG A 123 -21.13 47.96 -3.50
C ARG A 123 -22.46 48.67 -3.23
N TRP A 124 -22.58 49.34 -2.08
CA TRP A 124 -23.71 50.22 -1.79
C TRP A 124 -23.70 51.40 -2.76
N ILE A 125 -24.78 51.56 -3.54
CA ILE A 125 -25.05 52.74 -4.34
C ILE A 125 -25.72 53.75 -3.40
N ALA A 126 -25.03 54.86 -3.12
CA ALA A 126 -25.65 56.04 -2.55
C ALA A 126 -26.41 56.77 -3.66
N TRP A 127 -27.71 57.00 -3.45
CA TRP A 127 -28.53 57.86 -4.31
C TRP A 127 -28.45 59.32 -3.80
N PRO A 128 -28.49 60.33 -4.70
CA PRO A 128 -28.47 61.77 -4.38
C PRO A 128 -29.62 62.26 -3.50
#